data_AF-A0A7H9VCA0-F1
#
_entry.id   AF-A0A7H9VCA0-F1
#
_cell.length_a   1.000
_cell.length_b   1.000
_cell.length_c   1.000
_cell.angle_alpha   90.00
_cell.angle_beta   90.00
_cell.angle_gamma   90.00
#
_symmetry.space_group_name_H-M   'P 1'
#
loop_
_entity.id
_entity.type
_entity.pdbx_description
1 polymer ?
#
loop_
_entity_poly.entity_id
_entity_poly.type
_entity_poly.pdbx_seq_one_letter_code
_entity_poly.pdbx_strand_id
1 'polypeptide(L)'
;MSRLNDPENFRGRVAYAAKVIAYGRRPTRAFDNCFENYDGDEVATAILRRSRTNTRLAANLHRYLNLASTEAAAERLVDIPTRNLPQAARQSRTRGKAEFDALFDERQIAGRASAQG
;
A
#
# COMPACT_ATOMS: atom_id res chain seq x y z
N MET A 1 -11.78 -10.92 -12.83
CA MET A 1 -11.42 -10.32 -11.52
C MET A 1 -11.44 -8.80 -11.63
N SER A 2 -11.90 -8.09 -10.61
CA SER A 2 -11.96 -6.61 -10.63
C SER A 2 -10.58 -6.04 -10.97
N ARG A 3 -10.52 -5.11 -11.94
CA ARG A 3 -9.29 -4.34 -12.27
C ARG A 3 -8.66 -3.65 -11.06
N LEU A 4 -9.39 -3.52 -9.95
CA LEU A 4 -8.90 -2.91 -8.72
C LEU A 4 -7.87 -3.77 -7.98
N ASN A 5 -7.96 -5.10 -8.06
CA ASN A 5 -6.99 -5.99 -7.40
C ASN A 5 -5.70 -6.17 -8.20
N ASP A 6 -5.61 -5.59 -9.39
CA ASP A 6 -4.40 -5.62 -10.19
C ASP A 6 -3.32 -4.74 -9.54
N PRO A 7 -2.17 -5.30 -9.10
CA PRO A 7 -1.10 -4.52 -8.50
C PRO A 7 -0.57 -3.44 -9.45
N GLU A 8 -0.60 -3.67 -10.77
CA GLU A 8 -0.17 -2.70 -11.77
C GLU A 8 -1.16 -1.53 -11.92
N ASN A 9 -2.41 -1.69 -11.47
CA ASN A 9 -3.41 -0.61 -11.44
C ASN A 9 -3.28 0.29 -10.19
N PHE A 10 -2.07 0.75 -9.91
CA PHE A 10 -1.78 1.64 -8.77
C PHE A 10 -2.70 2.87 -8.75
N ARG A 11 -2.87 3.54 -9.90
CA ARG A 11 -3.72 4.73 -10.01
C ARG A 11 -5.18 4.44 -9.69
N GLY A 12 -5.70 3.29 -10.15
CA GLY A 12 -7.06 2.85 -9.85
C GLY A 12 -7.26 2.55 -8.36
N ARG A 13 -6.29 1.88 -7.72
CA ARG A 13 -6.29 1.62 -6.27
C ARG A 13 -6.32 2.92 -5.46
N VAL A 14 -5.44 3.87 -5.76
CA VAL A 14 -5.42 5.19 -5.11
C VAL A 14 -6.73 5.94 -5.33
N ALA A 15 -7.28 5.94 -6.55
CA ALA A 15 -8.54 6.61 -6.86
C ALA A 15 -9.72 6.02 -6.10
N TYR A 16 -9.81 4.69 -6.04
CA TYR A 16 -10.86 4.00 -5.32
C TYR A 16 -10.78 4.23 -3.81
N ALA A 17 -9.60 4.02 -3.20
CA ALA A 17 -9.41 4.23 -1.77
C ALA A 17 -9.69 5.68 -1.36
N ALA A 18 -9.17 6.66 -2.12
CA ALA A 18 -9.47 8.07 -1.88
C ALA A 18 -10.98 8.37 -1.96
N LYS A 19 -11.71 7.73 -2.89
CA LYS A 19 -13.17 7.87 -2.99
C LYS A 19 -13.87 7.30 -1.76
N VAL A 20 -13.50 6.09 -1.32
CA VAL A 20 -14.09 5.46 -0.12
C VAL A 20 -13.92 6.37 1.10
N ILE A 21 -12.70 6.87 1.33
CA ILE A 21 -12.38 7.74 2.46
C ILE A 21 -13.13 9.07 2.36
N ALA A 22 -13.08 9.74 1.20
CA ALA A 22 -13.71 11.06 1.02
C ALA A 22 -15.23 11.04 1.24
N TYR A 23 -15.88 9.91 0.95
CA TYR A 23 -17.33 9.74 1.17
C TYR A 23 -17.67 9.05 2.49
N GLY A 24 -16.69 8.78 3.37
CA GLY A 24 -16.94 8.15 4.67
C GLY A 24 -17.61 6.76 4.56
N ARG A 25 -17.34 6.03 3.46
CA ARG A 25 -17.96 4.71 3.22
C ARG A 25 -17.31 3.64 4.07
N ARG A 26 -18.08 2.61 4.45
CA ARG A 26 -17.54 1.44 5.18
C ARG A 26 -16.39 0.79 4.38
N PRO A 27 -15.22 0.52 4.98
CA PRO A 27 -14.17 -0.28 4.37
C PRO A 27 -14.69 -1.64 3.92
N THR A 28 -14.18 -2.12 2.79
CA THR A 28 -14.52 -3.43 2.22
C THR A 28 -13.23 -4.16 1.91
N ARG A 29 -13.30 -5.46 1.61
CA ARG A 29 -12.12 -6.22 1.15
C ARG A 29 -11.42 -5.56 -0.05
N ALA A 30 -12.20 -4.96 -0.95
CA ALA A 30 -11.68 -4.22 -2.10
C ALA A 30 -10.90 -2.96 -1.69
N PHE A 31 -11.29 -2.32 -0.58
CA PHE A 31 -10.55 -1.20 0.00
C PHE A 31 -9.25 -1.67 0.64
N ASP A 32 -9.28 -2.74 1.45
CA ASP A 32 -8.08 -3.27 2.11
C ASP A 32 -7.05 -3.75 1.08
N ASN A 33 -7.51 -4.46 0.03
CA ASN A 33 -6.69 -4.89 -1.10
C ASN A 33 -5.98 -3.72 -1.82
N CYS A 34 -6.43 -2.46 -1.66
CA CYS A 34 -5.72 -1.33 -2.24
C CYS A 34 -4.32 -1.16 -1.64
N PHE A 35 -4.09 -1.60 -0.40
CA PHE A 35 -2.85 -1.44 0.36
C PHE A 35 -2.05 -2.74 0.49
N GLU A 36 -2.69 -3.91 0.32
CA GLU A 36 -2.10 -5.24 0.53
C GLU A 36 -1.29 -5.78 -0.67
N ASN A 37 -0.52 -4.94 -1.38
CA ASN A 37 0.32 -5.38 -2.51
C ASN A 37 1.81 -5.10 -2.29
N TYR A 38 2.30 -5.01 -1.04
CA TYR A 38 3.67 -4.61 -0.67
C TYR A 38 4.04 -3.16 -1.05
N ASP A 39 3.06 -2.34 -1.42
CA ASP A 39 3.22 -0.93 -1.80
C ASP A 39 2.20 -0.02 -1.10
N GLY A 40 1.75 -0.43 0.09
CA GLY A 40 0.76 0.29 0.88
C GLY A 40 1.23 1.69 1.27
N ASP A 41 2.54 1.88 1.50
CA ASP A 41 3.15 3.16 1.84
C ASP A 41 3.02 4.17 0.70
N GLU A 42 3.24 3.75 -0.55
CA GLU A 42 3.09 4.60 -1.72
C GLU A 42 1.62 4.96 -1.98
N VAL A 43 0.70 4.01 -1.77
CA VAL A 43 -0.74 4.25 -1.87
C VAL A 43 -1.20 5.24 -0.80
N ALA A 44 -0.81 5.04 0.46
CA ALA A 44 -1.16 5.93 1.58
C ALA A 44 -0.55 7.33 1.39
N THR A 45 0.69 7.42 0.93
CA THR A 45 1.37 8.69 0.60
C THR A 45 0.64 9.44 -0.51
N ALA A 46 0.22 8.75 -1.58
CA ALA A 46 -0.54 9.37 -2.66
C ALA A 46 -1.89 9.92 -2.17
N ILE A 47 -2.56 9.20 -1.27
CA ILE A 47 -3.82 9.63 -0.64
C ILE A 47 -3.60 10.85 0.27
N LEU A 48 -2.57 10.85 1.12
CA LEU A 48 -2.21 11.98 1.97
C LEU A 48 -1.88 13.23 1.14
N ARG A 49 -1.08 13.10 0.07
CA ARG A 49 -0.78 14.24 -0.81
C ARG A 49 -2.03 14.79 -1.48
N ARG A 50 -2.97 13.93 -1.88
CA ARG A 50 -4.26 14.32 -2.46
C ARG A 50 -5.18 15.01 -1.45
N SER A 51 -5.10 14.66 -0.17
CA SER A 51 -5.95 15.26 0.86
C SER A 51 -5.66 16.75 1.07
N ARG A 52 -4.41 17.18 0.82
CA ARG A 52 -3.98 18.59 0.91
C ARG A 52 -4.82 19.56 0.08
N THR A 53 -5.43 19.09 -1.02
CA THR A 53 -6.32 19.88 -1.88
C THR A 53 -7.74 19.33 -1.94
N ASN A 54 -8.09 18.35 -1.09
CA ASN A 54 -9.41 17.73 -1.06
C ASN A 54 -9.93 17.68 0.39
N THR A 55 -10.76 18.65 0.75
CA THR A 55 -11.27 18.84 2.11
C THR A 55 -12.06 17.64 2.63
N ARG A 56 -12.87 16.99 1.78
CA ARG A 56 -13.63 15.78 2.16
C ARG A 56 -12.72 14.60 2.49
N LEU A 57 -11.64 14.45 1.72
CA LEU A 57 -10.64 13.42 1.96
C LEU A 57 -9.86 13.71 3.26
N ALA A 58 -9.40 14.96 3.44
CA ALA A 58 -8.69 15.39 4.65
C ALA A 58 -9.52 15.18 5.92
N ALA A 59 -10.79 15.57 5.89
CA ALA A 59 -11.69 15.45 7.04
C ALA A 59 -11.89 14.01 7.52
N ASN A 60 -11.74 13.02 6.63
CA ASN A 60 -11.97 11.61 6.96
C ASN A 60 -10.69 10.79 7.13
N LEU A 61 -9.51 11.33 6.78
CA LEU A 61 -8.26 10.55 6.67
C LEU A 61 -7.94 9.72 7.93
N HIS A 62 -8.05 10.35 9.11
CA HIS A 62 -7.75 9.76 10.41
C HIS A 62 -8.64 8.56 10.79
N ARG A 63 -9.80 8.41 10.16
CA ARG A 63 -10.73 7.30 10.42
C ARG A 63 -10.34 6.02 9.71
N TYR A 64 -9.48 6.11 8.69
CA TYR A 64 -9.15 5.00 7.80
C TYR A 64 -7.66 4.67 7.80
N LEU A 65 -6.81 5.68 8.01
CA LEU A 65 -5.36 5.52 8.00
C LEU A 65 -4.80 5.95 9.35
N ASN A 66 -3.80 5.21 9.83
CA ASN A 66 -2.95 5.69 10.90
C ASN A 66 -2.15 6.89 10.38
N LEU A 67 -2.47 8.09 10.86
CA LEU A 67 -1.84 9.32 10.38
C LEU A 67 -0.33 9.33 10.59
N ALA A 68 0.14 8.93 11.77
CA ALA A 68 1.57 8.91 12.08
C ALA A 68 2.34 7.98 11.15
N SER A 69 1.85 6.76 10.92
CA SER A 69 2.46 5.82 9.96
C SER A 69 2.44 6.37 8.53
N THR A 70 1.34 7.01 8.14
CA THR A 70 1.17 7.58 6.80
C THR A 70 2.08 8.78 6.56
N GLU A 71 2.23 9.65 7.55
CA GLU A 71 3.15 10.79 7.51
C GLU A 71 4.61 10.33 7.48
N ALA A 72 4.97 9.32 8.29
CA ALA A 72 6.30 8.74 8.24
C ALA A 72 6.61 8.09 6.87
N ALA A 73 5.63 7.43 6.25
CA ALA A 73 5.77 6.91 4.89
C ALA A 73 5.95 8.05 3.87
N ALA A 74 5.16 9.11 3.99
CA ALA A 74 5.25 10.27 3.11
C ALA A 74 6.58 11.00 3.22
N GLU A 75 7.17 11.03 4.43
CA GLU A 75 8.51 11.57 4.70
C GLU A 75 9.59 10.73 4.01
N ARG A 76 9.55 9.39 4.16
CA ARG A 76 10.47 8.48 3.44
C ARG A 76 10.42 8.64 1.92
N LEU A 77 9.28 9.08 1.39
CA LEU A 77 9.03 9.23 -0.04
C LEU A 77 9.04 10.71 -0.49
N VAL A 78 9.52 11.65 0.34
CA VAL A 78 9.44 13.10 0.11
C VAL A 78 10.06 13.52 -1.23
N ASP A 79 11.20 12.93 -1.58
CA ASP A 79 11.94 13.23 -2.80
C ASP A 79 11.34 12.60 -4.07
N ILE A 80 10.33 11.74 -3.93
CA ILE A 80 9.67 11.07 -5.05
C ILE A 80 8.43 11.88 -5.45
N PRO A 81 8.39 12.51 -6.64
CA PRO A 81 7.21 13.21 -7.11
C PRO A 81 5.99 12.28 -7.19
N THR A 82 4.79 12.79 -6.91
CA THR A 82 3.55 11.96 -6.92
C THR A 82 3.33 11.22 -8.24
N ARG A 83 3.73 11.80 -9.37
CA ARG A 83 3.66 11.15 -10.70
C ARG A 83 4.55 9.90 -10.84
N ASN A 84 5.60 9.81 -10.03
CA ASN A 84 6.58 8.72 -10.02
C ASN A 84 6.28 7.67 -8.93
N LEU A 85 5.35 7.92 -8.01
CA LEU A 85 4.92 6.92 -7.02
C LEU A 85 4.49 5.57 -7.61
N PRO A 86 3.84 5.47 -8.80
CA PRO A 86 3.54 4.17 -9.40
C PRO A 86 4.80 3.33 -9.70
N GLN A 87 5.91 3.99 -10.08
CA GLN A 87 7.18 3.31 -10.34
C GLN A 87 7.84 2.87 -9.02
N ALA A 88 7.86 3.75 -8.00
CA ALA A 88 8.36 3.41 -6.68
C ALA A 88 7.56 2.24 -6.07
N ALA A 89 6.23 2.28 -6.19
CA ALA A 89 5.35 1.20 -5.77
C ALA A 89 5.75 -0.11 -6.43
N ARG A 90 5.96 -0.13 -7.75
CA ARG A 90 6.41 -1.34 -8.46
C ARG A 90 7.73 -1.88 -7.93
N GLN A 91 8.69 -1.03 -7.62
CA GLN A 91 9.96 -1.43 -7.01
C GLN A 91 9.75 -2.04 -5.62
N SER A 92 8.91 -1.43 -4.78
CA SER A 92 8.55 -1.96 -3.47
C SER A 92 7.87 -3.32 -3.57
N ARG A 93 7.00 -3.54 -4.57
CA ARG A 93 6.40 -4.86 -4.84
C ARG A 93 7.45 -5.91 -5.18
N THR A 94 8.37 -5.58 -6.08
CA THR A 94 9.45 -6.49 -6.47
C THR A 94 10.33 -6.85 -5.27
N ARG A 95 10.71 -5.86 -4.46
CA ARG A 95 11.52 -6.08 -3.25
C ARG A 95 10.78 -6.92 -2.22
N GLY A 96 9.56 -6.53 -1.86
CA GLY A 96 8.77 -7.22 -0.83
C GLY A 96 8.46 -8.67 -1.21
N LYS A 97 8.21 -8.95 -2.49
CA LYS A 97 8.07 -10.33 -2.97
C LYS A 97 9.36 -11.13 -2.83
N ALA A 98 10.50 -10.56 -3.23
CA ALA A 98 11.79 -11.22 -3.12
C ALA A 98 12.17 -11.51 -1.65
N GLU A 99 11.94 -10.56 -0.75
CA GLU A 99 12.16 -10.72 0.69
C GLU A 99 11.26 -11.82 1.30
N PHE A 100 9.99 -11.84 0.91
CA PHE A 100 9.06 -12.88 1.34
C PHE A 100 9.48 -14.27 0.86
N ASP A 101 9.80 -14.39 -0.43
CA ASP A 101 10.22 -15.66 -1.04
C ASP A 101 11.52 -16.17 -0.35
N ALA A 102 12.50 -15.30 -0.09
CA ALA A 102 13.73 -15.66 0.62
C ALA A 102 13.48 -16.16 2.06
N LEU A 103 12.63 -15.48 2.82
CA LEU A 103 12.26 -15.90 4.17
C LEU A 103 11.52 -17.24 4.18
N PHE A 104 10.67 -17.47 3.17
CA PHE A 104 9.93 -18.72 3.04
C PHE A 104 10.87 -19.90 2.74
N ASP A 105 11.84 -19.71 1.85
CA ASP A 105 12.84 -20.72 1.51
C ASP A 105 13.74 -21.05 2.72
N GLU A 106 14.21 -20.04 3.46
CA GLU A 106 14.98 -20.24 4.69
C GLU A 106 14.22 -21.09 5.72
N ARG A 107 12.92 -20.80 5.92
CA ARG A 107 12.06 -21.56 6.84
C ARG A 107 11.81 -22.99 6.35
N GLN A 108 11.69 -23.22 5.05
CA GLN A 108 11.57 -24.58 4.52
C GLN A 108 12.85 -25.39 4.70
N ILE A 109 14.01 -24.78 4.49
CA ILE A 109 15.32 -25.42 4.72
C ILE A 109 15.46 -25.79 6.21
N ALA A 110 15.17 -24.85 7.11
CA ALA A 110 15.24 -25.08 8.55
C ALA A 110 14.26 -26.17 9.01
N GLY A 111 13.03 -26.19 8.49
CA GLY A 111 12.03 -27.21 8.82
C GLY A 111 12.41 -28.62 8.34
N ARG A 112 13.09 -28.75 7.19
CA ARG A 112 13.57 -30.04 6.67
C ARG A 112 14.81 -30.57 7.40
N ALA A 113 15.67 -29.68 7.89
CA ALA A 113 16.84 -30.07 8.70
C ALA A 113 16.42 -30.62 10.07
N SER A 114 15.41 -30.01 10.71
CA SER A 114 14.87 -30.45 12.01
C SER A 114 14.05 -31.75 11.95
N ALA A 115 13.64 -32.21 10.77
CA ALA A 115 12.88 -33.45 10.60
C ALA A 115 13.77 -34.69 10.33
N GLN A 116 15.09 -34.51 10.24
CA GLN A 116 16.06 -35.56 9.91
C GLN A 116 17.07 -35.85 11.03
N GLY A 117 16.92 -35.23 12.20
CA GLY A 117 17.71 -35.50 13.42
C GLY A 117 16.82 -36.07 14.52
#